data_AF-D8TES1-F1
#
_entry.id   AF-D8TES1-F1
#
_cell.length_a   1.000
_cell.length_b   1.000
_cell.length_c   1.000
_cell.angle_alpha   90.00
_cell.angle_beta   90.00
_cell.angle_gamma   90.00
#
_symmetry.space_group_name_H-M   'P 1'
#
loop_
_entity.id
_entity.type
_entity.pdbx_description
1 polymer ?
#
loop_
_entity_poly.entity_id
_entity_poly.type
_entity_poly.pdbx_seq_one_letter_code
_entity_poly.pdbx_strand_id
1 'polypeptide(L)'
;MISFSVISSIVAAVALLLAMQIKACGDFSKVCTDIQLTEDKTFITAICPPRTRTAYLPIYRFVGNTNGKLCYPGSDFLLTCDEVSMERMDDGDYYLLAMCRTNDPHLFIGTEINLDKFVFNMGGYLRLCHRKDELLR
;
A
#
# COMPACT_ATOMS: atom_id res chain seq x y z
N MET A 1 43.13 0.83 -25.89
CA MET A 1 43.43 0.25 -24.55
C MET A 1 42.49 0.90 -23.55
N ILE A 2 41.44 0.18 -23.13
CA ILE A 2 40.53 0.65 -22.07
C ILE A 2 41.21 0.26 -20.75
N SER A 3 41.55 1.23 -19.90
CA SER A 3 42.24 0.95 -18.64
C SER A 3 41.29 0.28 -17.65
N PHE A 4 41.82 -0.64 -16.84
CA PHE A 4 41.08 -1.39 -15.80
C PHE A 4 40.30 -0.48 -14.82
N SER A 5 40.76 0.76 -14.64
CA SER A 5 40.11 1.79 -13.83
C SER A 5 38.73 2.23 -14.37
N VAL A 6 38.55 2.29 -15.69
CA VAL A 6 37.26 2.71 -16.30
C VAL A 6 36.19 1.63 -16.15
N ILE A 7 36.60 0.37 -16.22
CA ILE A 7 35.69 -0.79 -16.08
C ILE A 7 35.17 -0.87 -14.63
N SER A 8 36.02 -0.58 -13.64
CA SER A 8 35.65 -0.59 -12.21
C SER A 8 34.58 0.47 -11.87
N SER A 9 34.71 1.69 -12.40
CA SER A 9 33.75 2.78 -12.14
C SER A 9 32.38 2.53 -12.79
N ILE A 10 32.33 1.92 -13.98
CA ILE A 10 31.08 1.59 -14.65
C ILE A 10 30.34 0.48 -13.89
N VAL A 11 31.05 -0.56 -13.43
CA VAL A 11 30.45 -1.64 -12.65
C VAL A 11 29.89 -1.12 -11.32
N ALA A 12 30.61 -0.23 -10.63
CA ALA A 12 30.12 0.40 -9.40
C ALA A 12 28.89 1.29 -9.64
N ALA A 13 28.85 2.07 -10.72
CA ALA A 13 27.72 2.91 -11.07
C ALA A 13 26.47 2.09 -11.45
N VAL A 14 26.65 1.00 -12.22
CA VAL A 14 25.56 0.06 -12.54
C VAL A 14 25.10 -0.67 -11.29
N ALA A 15 25.99 -1.08 -10.39
CA ALA A 15 25.62 -1.66 -9.11
C ALA A 15 24.87 -0.67 -8.19
N LEU A 16 25.23 0.62 -8.19
CA LEU A 16 24.52 1.67 -7.45
C LEU A 16 23.12 1.93 -8.04
N LEU A 17 23.01 1.98 -9.38
CA LEU A 17 21.75 2.10 -10.09
C LEU A 17 20.85 0.88 -9.86
N LEU A 18 21.42 -0.33 -9.79
CA LEU A 18 20.70 -1.56 -9.45
C LEU A 18 20.33 -1.62 -7.96
N ALA A 19 21.15 -1.09 -7.05
CA ALA A 19 20.84 -0.99 -5.62
C ALA A 19 19.68 -0.01 -5.36
N MET A 20 19.54 1.04 -6.17
CA MET A 20 18.40 1.96 -6.14
C MET A 20 17.09 1.36 -6.70
N GLN A 21 17.15 0.21 -7.38
CA GLN A 21 15.97 -0.52 -7.89
C GLN A 21 15.35 -1.45 -6.84
N ILE A 22 15.96 -1.60 -5.66
CA ILE A 22 15.28 -2.17 -4.49
C ILE A 22 14.39 -1.07 -3.88
N LYS A 23 13.55 -0.44 -4.70
CA LYS A 23 12.64 0.58 -4.25
C LYS A 23 11.54 -0.12 -3.46
N ALA A 24 11.57 0.20 -2.18
CA ALA A 24 10.63 -0.20 -1.14
C ALA A 24 9.22 -0.33 -1.68
N CYS A 25 8.61 -1.48 -1.44
CA CYS A 25 7.20 -1.63 -1.70
C CYS A 25 6.41 -0.69 -0.79
N GLY A 26 5.43 0.01 -1.34
CA GLY A 26 4.64 1.04 -0.67
C GLY A 26 4.53 2.31 -1.51
N ASP A 27 4.28 3.44 -0.85
CA ASP A 27 4.41 4.80 -1.36
C ASP A 27 3.58 5.10 -2.62
N PHE A 28 2.45 4.42 -2.82
CA PHE A 28 1.62 4.69 -4.00
C PHE A 28 1.15 6.15 -4.07
N SER A 29 0.95 6.82 -2.93
CA SER A 29 0.49 8.21 -2.87
C SER A 29 1.50 9.20 -3.46
N LYS A 30 2.79 8.83 -3.47
CA LYS A 30 3.87 9.68 -3.99
C LYS A 30 3.87 9.75 -5.53
N VAL A 31 3.17 8.84 -6.19
CA VAL A 31 3.20 8.70 -7.66
C VAL A 31 1.83 8.66 -8.31
N CYS A 32 0.79 8.23 -7.61
CA CYS A 32 -0.57 8.21 -8.12
C CYS A 32 -1.33 9.49 -7.74
N THR A 33 -2.33 9.84 -8.55
CA THR A 33 -3.24 10.97 -8.32
C THR A 33 -4.69 10.50 -8.25
N ASP A 34 -5.62 11.40 -7.92
CA ASP A 34 -7.06 11.11 -7.83
C ASP A 34 -7.36 9.88 -6.95
N ILE A 35 -6.65 9.79 -5.83
CA ILE A 35 -6.73 8.69 -4.87
C ILE A 35 -8.02 8.83 -4.07
N GLN A 36 -8.91 7.85 -4.18
CA GLN A 36 -10.23 7.85 -3.56
C GLN A 36 -10.61 6.46 -3.06
N LEU A 37 -11.47 6.42 -2.04
CA LEU A 37 -12.16 5.22 -1.60
C LEU A 37 -13.57 5.25 -2.21
N THR A 38 -14.01 4.17 -2.82
CA THR A 38 -15.36 4.09 -3.41
C THR A 38 -16.45 4.28 -2.36
N GLU A 39 -17.65 4.70 -2.77
CA GLU A 39 -18.77 4.96 -1.86
C GLU A 39 -19.15 3.71 -1.03
N ASP A 40 -19.09 2.54 -1.65
CA ASP A 40 -19.33 1.24 -1.01
C ASP A 40 -18.14 0.73 -0.18
N LYS A 41 -17.05 1.50 -0.11
CA LYS A 41 -15.84 1.24 0.68
C LYS A 41 -15.05 -0.02 0.28
N THR A 42 -15.36 -0.61 -0.88
CA THR A 42 -14.75 -1.87 -1.32
C THR A 42 -13.46 -1.66 -2.11
N PHE A 43 -13.31 -0.55 -2.83
CA PHE A 43 -12.13 -0.29 -3.66
C PHE A 43 -11.43 1.02 -3.30
N ILE A 44 -10.10 0.98 -3.34
CA ILE A 44 -9.29 2.18 -3.56
C ILE A 44 -9.14 2.36 -5.06
N THR A 45 -9.39 3.58 -5.53
CA THR A 45 -9.18 3.99 -6.92
C THR A 45 -8.11 5.06 -6.99
N ALA A 46 -7.27 5.01 -8.02
CA ALA A 46 -6.29 6.06 -8.30
C ALA A 46 -5.90 6.07 -9.78
N ILE A 47 -5.35 7.17 -10.28
CA ILE A 47 -4.68 7.24 -11.58
C ILE A 47 -3.18 7.11 -11.35
N CYS A 48 -2.56 6.07 -11.90
CA CYS A 48 -1.18 5.71 -11.62
C CYS A 48 -0.34 5.64 -12.91
N PRO A 49 0.80 6.37 -13.02
CA PRO A 49 1.70 6.28 -14.15
C PRO A 49 2.26 4.86 -14.36
N PRO A 50 2.56 4.44 -15.61
CA PRO A 50 2.46 5.21 -16.85
C PRO A 50 1.04 5.21 -17.46
N ARG A 51 0.02 4.69 -16.75
CA ARG A 51 -1.35 4.63 -17.26
C ARG A 51 -2.11 5.88 -16.87
N THR A 52 -3.02 6.30 -17.74
CA THR A 52 -3.92 7.43 -17.50
C THR A 52 -5.34 7.00 -17.13
N ARG A 53 -5.58 5.69 -17.06
CA ARG A 53 -6.87 5.10 -16.67
C ARG A 53 -6.90 4.82 -15.17
N THR A 54 -8.09 4.85 -14.58
CA THR A 54 -8.31 4.48 -13.18
C THR A 54 -7.86 3.04 -12.92
N ALA A 55 -6.97 2.89 -11.93
CA ALA A 55 -6.61 1.63 -11.32
C ALA A 55 -7.51 1.36 -10.11
N TYR A 56 -7.81 0.08 -9.87
CA TYR A 56 -8.68 -0.36 -8.78
C TYR A 56 -7.92 -1.36 -7.91
N LEU A 57 -8.08 -1.23 -6.59
CA LEU A 57 -7.59 -2.18 -5.60
C LEU A 57 -8.75 -2.58 -4.66
N PRO A 58 -9.19 -3.83 -4.65
CA PRO A 58 -10.27 -4.28 -3.76
C PRO A 58 -9.77 -4.42 -2.32
N ILE A 59 -9.68 -3.30 -1.60
CA ILE A 59 -9.03 -3.21 -0.28
C ILE A 59 -9.67 -4.12 0.77
N TYR A 60 -10.99 -4.34 0.68
CA TYR A 60 -11.72 -5.24 1.56
C TYR A 60 -11.19 -6.67 1.55
N ARG A 61 -10.54 -7.12 0.46
CA ARG A 61 -9.98 -8.48 0.37
C ARG A 61 -8.68 -8.66 1.15
N PHE A 62 -8.09 -7.57 1.63
CA PHE A 62 -6.71 -7.55 2.11
C PHE A 62 -6.52 -6.85 3.44
N VAL A 63 -7.50 -6.04 3.85
CA VAL A 63 -7.54 -5.44 5.19
C VAL A 63 -8.58 -6.18 6.02
N GLY A 64 -8.18 -6.57 7.23
CA GLY A 64 -9.05 -7.20 8.22
C GLY A 64 -9.17 -6.35 9.48
N ASN A 65 -9.84 -6.93 10.47
CA ASN A 65 -9.97 -6.40 11.81
C ASN A 65 -9.48 -7.44 12.82
N THR A 66 -8.50 -7.09 13.63
CA THR A 66 -8.02 -7.91 14.75
C THR A 66 -8.28 -7.17 16.06
N ASN A 67 -9.31 -7.60 16.79
CA ASN A 67 -9.69 -7.03 18.09
C ASN A 67 -9.81 -5.50 18.08
N GLY A 68 -10.53 -4.97 17.09
CA GLY A 68 -10.78 -3.55 16.91
C GLY A 68 -9.68 -2.79 16.15
N LYS A 69 -8.62 -3.46 15.68
CA LYS A 69 -7.55 -2.81 14.92
C LYS A 69 -7.55 -3.25 13.47
N LEU A 70 -7.56 -2.28 12.54
CA LEU A 70 -7.34 -2.55 11.12
C LEU A 70 -5.96 -3.18 10.93
N CYS A 71 -5.89 -4.24 10.13
CA CYS A 71 -4.66 -4.99 9.95
C CYS A 71 -4.44 -5.43 8.51
N TYR A 72 -3.16 -5.45 8.11
CA TYR A 72 -2.68 -6.01 6.86
C TYR A 72 -1.52 -7.00 7.16
N PRO A 73 -1.55 -8.23 6.61
CA PRO A 73 -2.65 -8.80 5.83
C PRO A 73 -3.87 -9.16 6.70
N GLY A 74 -5.04 -9.14 6.09
CA GLY A 74 -6.32 -9.55 6.67
C GLY A 74 -7.39 -9.65 5.56
N SER A 75 -8.65 -9.82 5.91
CA SER A 75 -9.75 -9.71 4.96
C SER A 75 -11.05 -9.28 5.63
N ASP A 76 -11.95 -8.76 4.80
CA ASP A 76 -13.36 -8.50 5.10
C ASP A 76 -13.60 -7.62 6.33
N PHE A 77 -12.74 -6.61 6.54
CA PHE A 77 -12.91 -5.64 7.64
C PHE A 77 -14.31 -5.00 7.66
N LEU A 78 -14.94 -4.82 6.49
CA LEU A 78 -16.30 -4.31 6.33
C LEU A 78 -17.39 -5.13 7.07
N LEU A 79 -17.10 -6.38 7.47
CA LEU A 79 -18.04 -7.19 8.26
C LEU A 79 -18.10 -6.78 9.74
N THR A 80 -17.07 -6.07 10.21
CA THR A 80 -16.87 -5.80 11.64
C THR A 80 -16.43 -4.37 11.93
N CYS A 81 -16.36 -3.52 10.91
CA CYS A 81 -15.98 -2.12 11.01
C CYS A 81 -16.99 -1.24 10.31
N ASP A 82 -17.31 -0.12 10.94
CA ASP A 82 -18.21 0.92 10.47
C ASP A 82 -17.44 2.24 10.31
N GLU A 83 -18.14 3.29 9.83
CA GLU A 83 -17.59 4.65 9.67
C GLU A 83 -16.28 4.69 8.85
N VAL A 84 -16.22 3.87 7.80
CA VAL A 84 -15.00 3.72 6.99
C VAL A 84 -14.77 4.95 6.13
N SER A 85 -13.61 5.58 6.32
CA SER A 85 -13.14 6.71 5.52
C SER A 85 -11.68 6.50 5.09
N MET A 86 -11.23 7.34 4.16
CA MET A 86 -9.85 7.39 3.75
C MET A 86 -9.42 8.85 3.69
N GLU A 87 -8.30 9.17 4.34
CA GLU A 87 -7.83 10.54 4.50
C GLU A 87 -6.33 10.61 4.27
N ARG A 88 -5.86 11.78 3.82
CA ARG A 88 -4.44 12.10 3.71
C ARG A 88 -4.03 12.85 4.96
N MET A 89 -3.09 12.32 5.73
CA MET A 89 -2.64 12.89 6.99
C MET A 89 -1.46 13.86 6.80
N ASP A 90 -1.02 14.51 7.89
CA ASP A 90 0.04 15.53 7.89
C ASP A 90 1.41 15.01 7.42
N ASP A 91 1.66 13.70 7.54
CA ASP A 91 2.85 13.04 6.99
C ASP A 91 2.81 12.91 5.46
N GLY A 92 1.66 13.23 4.85
CA GLY A 92 1.43 13.18 3.41
C GLY A 92 0.97 11.83 2.89
N ASP A 93 0.87 10.80 3.75
CA ASP A 93 0.44 9.45 3.41
C ASP A 93 -1.09 9.32 3.48
N TYR A 94 -1.63 8.31 2.79
CA TYR A 94 -3.04 7.96 2.88
C TYR A 94 -3.29 6.89 3.94
N TYR A 95 -4.31 7.12 4.75
CA TYR A 95 -4.75 6.22 5.81
C TYR A 95 -6.18 5.78 5.54
N LEU A 96 -6.47 4.50 5.80
CA LEU A 96 -7.83 4.00 5.94
C LEU A 96 -8.21 4.05 7.41
N LEU A 97 -9.31 4.72 7.72
CA LEU A 97 -9.82 4.90 9.08
C LEU A 97 -11.15 4.16 9.22
N ALA A 98 -11.42 3.61 10.39
CA ALA A 98 -12.69 2.97 10.70
C ALA A 98 -12.94 2.87 12.21
N MET A 99 -14.20 2.64 12.58
CA MET A 99 -14.61 2.20 13.90
C MET A 99 -14.80 0.68 13.88
N CYS A 100 -13.92 -0.08 14.52
CA CYS A 100 -13.90 -1.54 14.41
C CYS A 100 -14.29 -2.23 15.72
N ARG A 101 -15.10 -3.30 15.61
CA ARG A 101 -15.54 -4.13 16.73
C ARG A 101 -14.36 -4.88 17.35
N THR A 102 -14.30 -4.91 18.67
CA THR A 102 -13.33 -5.70 19.43
C THR A 102 -13.81 -7.15 19.63
N ASN A 103 -13.07 -7.95 20.40
CA ASN A 103 -13.55 -9.28 20.84
C ASN A 103 -14.75 -9.17 21.80
N ASP A 104 -14.93 -8.03 22.46
CA ASP A 104 -16.20 -7.68 23.08
C ASP A 104 -17.15 -7.16 21.99
N PRO A 105 -18.29 -7.83 21.74
CA PRO A 105 -19.19 -7.50 20.65
C PRO A 105 -19.87 -6.13 20.80
N HIS A 106 -19.86 -5.54 22.00
CA HIS A 106 -20.48 -4.24 22.27
C HIS A 106 -19.50 -3.07 22.22
N LEU A 107 -18.20 -3.34 22.05
CA LEU A 107 -17.16 -2.33 22.04
C LEU A 107 -16.59 -2.14 20.62
N PHE A 108 -16.61 -0.89 20.17
CA PHE A 108 -15.97 -0.43 18.95
C PHE A 108 -14.88 0.57 19.30
N ILE A 109 -13.75 0.50 18.60
CA ILE A 109 -12.64 1.44 18.77
C ILE A 109 -12.26 2.05 17.43
N GLY A 110 -11.87 3.33 17.47
CA GLY A 110 -11.29 4.01 16.32
C GLY A 110 -9.92 3.43 16.01
N THR A 111 -9.68 3.16 14.74
CA THR A 111 -8.42 2.59 14.25
C THR A 111 -8.12 3.13 12.86
N GLU A 112 -6.83 3.15 12.54
CA GLU A 112 -6.32 3.57 11.25
C GLU A 112 -5.28 2.57 10.75
N ILE A 113 -5.05 2.54 9.44
CA ILE A 113 -3.95 1.82 8.84
C ILE A 113 -3.36 2.64 7.68
N ASN A 114 -2.05 2.87 7.72
CA ASN A 114 -1.32 3.58 6.67
C ASN A 114 -1.23 2.70 5.41
N LEU A 115 -1.88 3.13 4.33
CA LEU A 115 -1.93 2.44 3.04
C LEU A 115 -0.61 2.53 2.28
N ASP A 116 0.11 3.64 2.40
CA ASP A 116 1.44 3.83 1.81
C ASP A 116 2.49 2.83 2.33
N LYS A 117 2.26 2.21 3.49
CA LYS A 117 3.14 1.11 3.96
C LYS A 117 3.06 -0.16 3.13
N PHE A 118 1.97 -0.39 2.38
CA PHE A 118 1.75 -1.67 1.73
C PHE A 118 1.02 -1.63 0.38
N VAL A 119 0.54 -0.47 -0.07
CA VAL A 119 -0.01 -0.26 -1.40
C VAL A 119 1.03 0.42 -2.27
N PHE A 120 1.24 -0.10 -3.48
CA PHE A 120 2.22 0.44 -4.41
C PHE A 120 1.71 0.45 -5.85
N ASN A 121 2.36 1.26 -6.69
CA ASN A 121 2.11 1.31 -8.12
C ASN A 121 3.03 0.35 -8.88
N MET A 122 2.44 -0.62 -9.59
CA MET A 122 3.14 -1.54 -10.48
C MET A 122 2.68 -1.35 -11.92
N GLY A 123 3.41 -0.57 -12.71
CA GLY A 123 3.12 -0.38 -14.14
C GLY A 123 1.75 0.24 -14.40
N GLY A 124 1.31 1.15 -13.51
CA GLY A 124 0.03 1.84 -13.56
C GLY A 124 -1.14 1.06 -12.97
N TYR A 125 -0.85 0.01 -12.20
CA TYR A 125 -1.84 -0.73 -11.42
C TYR A 125 -1.54 -0.63 -9.94
N LEU A 126 -2.58 -0.48 -9.11
CA LEU A 126 -2.44 -0.62 -7.67
C LEU A 126 -2.24 -2.10 -7.30
N ARG A 127 -1.27 -2.35 -6.44
CA ARG A 127 -0.87 -3.67 -5.94
C ARG A 127 -0.48 -3.59 -4.48
N LEU A 128 -0.38 -4.76 -3.85
CA LEU A 128 -0.02 -4.91 -2.45
C LEU A 128 1.36 -5.50 -2.30
N CYS A 129 2.07 -5.04 -1.28
CA CYS A 129 3.36 -5.56 -0.92
C CYS A 129 3.27 -6.99 -0.46
N HIS A 130 3.88 -7.90 -1.21
CA HIS A 130 4.08 -9.26 -0.74
C HIS A 130 4.96 -9.23 0.50
N ARG A 131 4.45 -9.76 1.62
CA ARG A 131 5.29 -10.06 2.77
C ARG A 131 6.15 -11.27 2.38
N LYS A 132 7.47 -11.18 2.55
CA LYS A 132 8.41 -12.26 2.21
C LYS A 132 8.11 -13.60 2.92
N ASP A 133 7.30 -13.56 3.97
CA ASP A 133 6.96 -14.71 4.81
C ASP A 133 5.98 -15.71 4.14
N GLU A 134 5.40 -15.38 2.98
CA GLU A 134 4.51 -16.29 2.22
C GLU A 134 5.24 -17.15 1.17
N LEU A 135 6.53 -16.92 0.93
CA LEU A 135 7.33 -17.71 -0.03
C LEU A 135 7.94 -19.00 0.58
N LEU A 136 7.59 -19.32 1.83
CA LEU A 136 8.11 -20.48 2.57
C LEU A 136 7.00 -21.40 3.11
N ARG A 137 5.80 -21.35 2.52
CA ARG A 137 4.74 -22.33 2.79
C ARG A 137 4.34 -23.06 1.52
#